data_AF-A0A2S6IBJ4-F1
#
_entry.id   AF-A0A2S6IBJ4-F1
#
_cell.length_a   1.000
_cell.length_b   1.000
_cell.length_c   1.000
_cell.angle_alpha   90.00
_cell.angle_beta   90.00
_cell.angle_gamma   90.00
#
_symmetry.space_group_name_H-M   'P 1'
#
loop_
_entity.id
_entity.type
_entity.pdbx_description
1 polymer ?
#
loop_
_entity_poly.entity_id
_entity_poly.type
_entity_poly.pdbx_seq_one_letter_code
_entity_poly.pdbx_strand_id
1 'polypeptide(L)'
;MNNYYTALLGILLLCLSCTRQPIGISGSPNTPVQAPIEDGNVSPDPEIDEARALRTEEELSRGVEAPARPGVGNLPDESEVKAMRREEVRRRREAMESPQIETNETAEIENQASLGQAPIAELGYREEVAEDANAPELIFQKSTCYGDCEAYTFSLQSGGMTSLLVDKGEVAQGLYNRQLYSVDYEDLNNSIDSLRQLTFDPVYPVEAEVPTDIPYRLLTIPDQNGYPRNIKIYSNAPPALERFMNRLEVLIGEQSWQTTEKNDGGKP
;
A
#
# COMPACT_ATOMS: atom_id res chain seq x y z
N MET A 1 -13.07 52.94 31.71
CA MET A 1 -14.14 52.69 30.71
C MET A 1 -13.67 51.90 29.48
N ASN A 2 -12.36 51.69 29.23
CA ASN A 2 -11.88 50.97 28.04
C ASN A 2 -11.97 49.44 28.08
N ASN A 3 -12.18 48.81 29.23
CA ASN A 3 -12.16 47.34 29.35
C ASN A 3 -13.48 46.66 28.94
N TYR A 4 -14.57 47.41 28.79
CA TYR A 4 -15.86 46.84 28.37
C TYR A 4 -15.95 46.65 26.85
N TYR A 5 -15.25 47.48 26.08
CA TYR A 5 -15.24 47.39 24.61
C TYR A 5 -14.43 46.20 24.10
N THR A 6 -13.34 45.84 24.77
CA THR A 6 -12.51 44.68 24.39
C THR A 6 -13.21 43.36 24.71
N ALA A 7 -13.94 43.26 25.82
CA ALA A 7 -14.73 42.07 26.15
C ALA A 7 -15.91 41.86 25.17
N LEU A 8 -16.57 42.94 24.74
CA LEU A 8 -17.71 42.86 23.84
C LEU A 8 -17.30 42.52 22.40
N LEU A 9 -16.10 42.93 21.96
CA LEU A 9 -15.54 42.58 20.66
C LEU A 9 -15.10 41.10 20.59
N GLY A 10 -14.60 40.55 21.69
CA GLY A 10 -14.22 39.13 21.78
C GLY A 10 -15.42 38.17 21.71
N ILE A 11 -16.55 38.53 22.31
CA ILE A 11 -17.78 37.74 22.26
C ILE A 11 -18.40 37.75 20.85
N LEU A 12 -18.33 38.88 20.15
CA LEU A 12 -18.90 39.01 18.81
C LEU A 12 -18.10 38.23 17.74
N LEU A 13 -16.79 38.06 17.94
CA LEU A 13 -15.94 37.21 17.10
C LEU A 13 -16.17 35.70 17.31
N LEU A 14 -16.56 35.27 18.51
CA LEU A 14 -16.90 33.86 18.81
C LEU A 14 -18.25 33.42 18.23
N CYS A 15 -19.17 34.35 17.96
CA CYS A 15 -20.47 34.01 17.35
C CYS A 15 -20.40 33.87 15.81
N LEU A 16 -19.36 34.39 15.15
CA LEU A 16 -19.20 34.30 13.69
C LEU A 16 -18.51 33.00 13.22
N SER A 17 -17.96 32.20 14.13
CA SER A 17 -17.31 30.91 13.79
C SER A 17 -18.26 29.70 13.71
N CYS A 18 -19.57 29.88 13.90
CA CYS A 18 -20.54 28.77 13.94
C CYS A 18 -21.51 28.69 12.74
N THR A 19 -21.24 29.35 11.61
CA THR A 19 -22.04 29.17 10.38
C THR A 19 -21.25 28.49 9.26
N ARG A 20 -20.94 27.21 9.44
CA ARG A 20 -20.71 26.26 8.34
C ARG A 20 -21.32 24.91 8.75
N GLN A 21 -22.64 24.83 8.65
CA GLN A 21 -23.31 23.53 8.51
C GLN A 21 -23.23 23.13 7.04
N PRO A 22 -22.62 21.99 6.68
CA PRO A 22 -22.94 21.36 5.40
C PRO A 22 -24.40 20.91 5.46
N ILE A 23 -25.16 21.35 4.46
CA ILE A 23 -26.53 20.93 4.19
C ILE A 23 -26.57 19.40 4.21
N GLY A 24 -27.41 18.86 5.09
CA GLY A 24 -27.61 17.43 5.25
C GLY A 24 -28.17 16.81 3.98
N ILE A 25 -27.43 15.84 3.45
CA ILE A 25 -28.04 14.70 2.75
C ILE A 25 -28.34 13.68 3.85
N SER A 26 -29.50 13.83 4.50
CA SER A 26 -30.07 12.77 5.33
C SER A 26 -30.69 11.73 4.40
N GLY A 27 -29.84 10.91 3.80
CA GLY A 27 -30.22 9.68 3.09
C GLY A 27 -29.64 8.50 3.86
N SER A 28 -30.48 7.54 4.21
CA SER A 28 -30.04 6.26 4.77
C SER A 28 -28.99 5.63 3.83
N PRO A 29 -27.86 5.09 4.34
CA PRO A 29 -26.77 4.56 3.51
C PRO A 29 -27.16 3.34 2.65
N ASN A 30 -28.42 2.88 2.73
CA ASN A 30 -28.94 1.73 1.99
C ASN A 30 -30.11 2.07 1.05
N THR A 31 -30.25 3.32 0.60
CA THR A 31 -31.24 3.62 -0.43
C THR A 31 -30.55 3.56 -1.79
N PRO A 32 -30.74 2.51 -2.60
CA PRO A 32 -30.18 2.47 -3.95
C PRO A 32 -30.78 3.63 -4.74
N VAL A 33 -29.92 4.51 -5.25
CA VAL A 33 -30.30 5.44 -6.31
C VAL A 33 -30.67 4.55 -7.49
N GLN A 34 -31.96 4.47 -7.81
CA GLN A 34 -32.39 3.76 -9.00
C GLN A 34 -31.79 4.47 -10.21
N ALA A 35 -31.06 3.71 -11.03
CA ALA A 35 -30.65 4.21 -12.34
C ALA A 35 -31.90 4.67 -13.11
N PRO A 36 -31.79 5.73 -13.93
CA PRO A 36 -32.87 6.13 -14.83
C PRO A 36 -33.32 4.88 -15.60
N ILE A 37 -34.60 4.55 -15.49
CA ILE A 37 -35.20 3.47 -16.28
C ILE A 37 -35.16 3.99 -17.73
N GLU A 38 -34.23 3.47 -18.53
CA GLU A 38 -34.28 3.58 -19.99
C GLU A 38 -35.50 2.78 -20.45
N ASP A 39 -36.64 3.47 -20.56
CA ASP A 39 -37.78 2.96 -21.30
C ASP A 39 -37.34 2.83 -22.77
N GLY A 40 -37.29 1.60 -23.26
CA GLY A 40 -36.72 1.19 -24.54
C GLY A 40 -37.48 1.70 -25.76
N ASN A 41 -37.42 3.01 -26.00
CA ASN A 41 -37.77 3.62 -27.27
C ASN A 41 -37.02 4.95 -27.45
N VAL A 42 -35.69 4.86 -27.42
CA VAL A 42 -34.85 5.95 -27.96
C VAL A 42 -35.02 5.89 -29.47
N SER A 43 -35.84 6.79 -30.01
CA SER A 43 -35.90 7.02 -31.46
C SER A 43 -34.49 7.45 -31.89
N PRO A 44 -33.84 6.72 -32.82
CA PRO A 44 -32.50 7.06 -33.24
C PRO A 44 -32.51 8.48 -33.81
N ASP A 45 -31.54 9.28 -33.36
CA ASP A 45 -31.38 10.65 -33.77
C ASP A 45 -31.09 10.67 -35.30
N PRO A 46 -31.98 11.25 -36.12
CA PRO A 46 -31.87 11.18 -37.57
C PRO A 46 -30.57 11.83 -38.09
N GLU A 47 -29.97 12.75 -37.34
CA GLU A 47 -28.67 13.36 -37.69
C GLU A 47 -27.52 12.35 -37.61
N ILE A 48 -27.56 11.43 -36.63
CA ILE A 48 -26.51 10.42 -36.43
C ILE A 48 -26.62 9.32 -37.50
N ASP A 49 -27.85 8.97 -37.89
CA ASP A 49 -28.08 7.98 -38.93
C ASP A 49 -27.75 8.51 -40.33
N GLU A 50 -28.05 9.79 -40.64
CA GLU A 50 -27.59 10.43 -41.88
C GLU A 50 -26.06 10.56 -41.93
N ALA A 51 -25.40 10.88 -40.81
CA ALA A 51 -23.95 10.93 -40.73
C ALA A 51 -23.28 9.55 -40.91
N ARG A 52 -23.95 8.47 -40.49
CA ARG A 52 -23.51 7.09 -40.77
C ARG A 52 -23.75 6.69 -42.23
N ALA A 53 -24.88 7.08 -42.82
CA ALA A 53 -25.22 6.78 -44.21
C ALA A 53 -24.32 7.51 -45.23
N LEU A 54 -23.76 8.68 -44.86
CA LEU A 54 -22.83 9.43 -45.68
C LEU A 54 -21.37 8.91 -45.62
N ARG A 55 -21.04 7.98 -44.72
CA ARG A 55 -19.74 7.30 -44.73
C ARG A 55 -19.72 6.26 -45.84
N THR A 56 -18.97 6.54 -46.90
CA THR A 56 -18.71 5.64 -48.02
C THR A 56 -18.27 4.25 -47.53
N GLU A 57 -18.79 3.19 -48.13
CA GLU A 57 -18.41 1.77 -47.86
C GLU A 57 -16.89 1.53 -47.97
N GLU A 58 -16.18 2.42 -48.68
CA GLU A 58 -14.72 2.41 -48.80
C GLU A 58 -13.98 2.77 -47.48
N GLU A 59 -14.56 3.59 -46.60
CA GLU A 59 -13.98 3.87 -45.26
C GLU A 59 -14.30 2.77 -44.24
N LEU A 60 -15.44 2.07 -44.39
CA LEU A 60 -15.81 0.95 -43.52
C LEU A 60 -15.06 -0.34 -43.84
N SER A 61 -14.67 -0.54 -45.11
CA SER A 61 -13.86 -1.69 -45.54
C SER A 61 -12.36 -1.49 -45.32
N ARG A 62 -11.90 -0.24 -45.22
CA ARG A 62 -10.53 0.11 -44.83
C ARG A 62 -10.45 0.09 -43.30
N GLY A 63 -10.48 -1.11 -42.73
CA GLY A 63 -10.24 -1.32 -41.30
C GLY A 63 -9.02 -0.52 -40.83
N VAL A 64 -9.02 -0.11 -39.56
CA VAL A 64 -7.96 0.71 -38.94
C VAL A 64 -6.64 -0.08 -38.95
N GLU A 65 -5.97 -0.12 -40.09
CA GLU A 65 -4.61 -0.65 -40.23
C GLU A 65 -3.67 0.44 -39.72
N ALA A 66 -3.22 0.25 -38.48
CA ALA A 66 -2.19 1.09 -37.90
C ALA A 66 -0.97 1.10 -38.85
N PRO A 67 -0.37 2.27 -39.11
CA PRO A 67 0.73 2.38 -40.06
C PRO A 67 1.88 1.45 -39.64
N ALA A 68 2.26 0.54 -40.53
CA ALA A 68 3.37 -0.37 -40.31
C ALA A 68 4.65 0.44 -40.08
N ARG A 69 5.18 0.39 -38.84
CA ARG A 69 6.45 1.05 -38.50
C ARG A 69 7.60 0.27 -39.15
N PRO A 70 8.35 0.85 -40.11
CA PRO A 70 9.51 0.19 -40.67
C PRO A 70 10.61 0.10 -39.61
N GLY A 71 11.08 -1.12 -39.34
CA GLY A 71 12.21 -1.37 -38.42
C GLY A 71 11.87 -2.06 -37.10
N VAL A 72 10.64 -2.56 -36.90
CA VAL A 72 10.35 -3.46 -35.77
C VAL A 72 10.96 -4.83 -36.08
N GLY A 73 12.23 -5.01 -35.72
CA GLY A 73 12.83 -6.33 -35.64
C GLY A 73 11.98 -7.24 -34.74
N ASN A 74 12.09 -8.56 -34.97
CA ASN A 74 11.40 -9.56 -34.15
C ASN A 74 11.52 -9.20 -32.67
N LEU A 75 10.39 -9.16 -31.96
CA LEU A 75 10.38 -8.97 -30.51
C LEU A 75 11.35 -10.01 -29.90
N PRO A 76 12.31 -9.58 -29.07
CA PRO A 76 13.29 -10.49 -28.49
C PRO A 76 12.57 -11.58 -27.72
N ASP A 77 13.09 -12.81 -27.83
CA ASP A 77 12.51 -13.97 -27.18
C ASP A 77 12.49 -13.77 -25.66
N GLU A 78 11.48 -14.32 -24.98
CA GLU A 78 11.29 -14.13 -23.54
C GLU A 78 12.53 -14.57 -22.75
N SER A 79 13.22 -15.61 -23.24
CA SER A 79 14.45 -16.12 -22.65
C SER A 79 15.62 -15.12 -22.76
N GLU A 80 15.71 -14.37 -23.86
CA GLU A 80 16.75 -13.34 -24.07
C GLU A 80 16.48 -12.10 -23.23
N VAL A 81 15.22 -11.66 -23.12
CA VAL A 81 14.83 -10.55 -22.25
C VAL A 81 15.16 -10.88 -20.79
N LYS A 82 14.90 -12.13 -20.37
CA LYS A 82 15.20 -12.61 -19.01
C LYS A 82 16.71 -12.68 -18.74
N ALA A 83 17.50 -13.08 -19.73
CA ALA A 83 18.96 -13.10 -19.62
C ALA A 83 19.54 -11.68 -19.50
N MET A 84 19.08 -10.74 -20.35
CA MET A 84 19.52 -9.34 -20.27
C MET A 84 19.15 -8.69 -18.94
N ARG A 85 17.96 -8.98 -18.40
CA ARG A 85 17.53 -8.41 -17.11
C ARG A 85 18.37 -8.93 -15.93
N ARG A 86 18.77 -10.20 -15.96
CA ARG A 86 19.64 -10.80 -14.94
C ARG A 86 21.03 -10.16 -14.96
N GLU A 87 21.57 -9.92 -16.15
CA GLU A 87 22.90 -9.31 -16.31
C GLU A 87 22.89 -7.82 -15.90
N GLU A 88 21.82 -7.08 -16.21
CA GLU A 88 21.61 -5.70 -15.77
C GLU A 88 21.60 -5.58 -14.23
N VAL A 89 20.89 -6.50 -13.56
CA VAL A 89 20.82 -6.54 -12.09
C VAL A 89 22.19 -6.89 -11.49
N ARG A 90 22.91 -7.84 -12.08
CA ARG A 90 24.27 -8.21 -11.64
C ARG A 90 25.21 -7.00 -11.70
N ARG A 91 25.20 -6.28 -12.83
CA ARG A 91 26.01 -5.07 -13.02
C ARG A 91 25.64 -3.96 -12.01
N ARG A 92 24.36 -3.78 -11.70
CA ARG A 92 23.92 -2.82 -10.67
C ARG A 92 24.43 -3.19 -9.28
N ARG A 93 24.39 -4.48 -8.92
CA ARG A 93 24.91 -4.95 -7.62
C ARG A 93 26.42 -4.80 -7.53
N GLU A 94 27.16 -5.04 -8.61
CA GLU A 94 28.61 -4.85 -8.67
C GLU A 94 29.00 -3.35 -8.63
N ALA A 95 28.13 -2.46 -9.11
CA ALA A 95 28.35 -1.01 -9.10
C ALA A 95 27.94 -0.32 -7.78
N MET A 96 27.18 -0.98 -6.90
CA MET A 96 26.87 -0.47 -5.58
C MET A 96 28.03 -0.80 -4.64
N GLU A 97 28.78 0.24 -4.23
CA GLU A 97 29.84 0.13 -3.24
C GLU A 97 29.20 -0.28 -1.90
N SER A 98 29.41 -1.53 -1.49
CA SER A 98 28.93 -2.04 -0.21
C SER A 98 29.49 -1.16 0.92
N PRO A 99 28.66 -0.63 1.83
CA PRO A 99 29.16 0.19 2.93
C PRO A 99 30.18 -0.63 3.73
N GLN A 100 31.31 -0.01 4.06
CA GLN A 100 32.33 -0.64 4.90
C GLN A 100 31.70 -0.98 6.25
N ILE A 101 31.57 -2.27 6.52
CA ILE A 101 31.02 -2.79 7.77
C ILE A 101 32.09 -2.59 8.84
N GLU A 102 31.85 -1.68 9.78
CA GLU A 102 32.67 -1.59 10.99
C GLU A 102 32.54 -2.91 11.77
N THR A 103 33.65 -3.64 11.86
CA THR A 103 33.76 -4.91 12.55
C THR A 103 33.79 -4.68 14.06
N ASN A 104 32.64 -4.38 14.65
CA ASN A 104 32.40 -4.50 16.07
C ASN A 104 31.67 -5.84 16.31
N GLU A 105 32.06 -6.60 17.34
CA GLU A 105 31.40 -7.87 17.74
C GLU A 105 29.87 -7.73 17.92
N THR A 106 29.37 -6.55 18.29
CA THR A 106 27.92 -6.30 18.37
C THR A 106 27.26 -6.15 16.99
N ALA A 107 28.01 -5.63 16.00
CA ALA A 107 27.54 -5.49 14.62
C ALA A 107 27.53 -6.84 13.88
N GLU A 108 28.32 -7.82 14.30
CA GLU A 108 28.33 -9.15 13.68
C GLU A 108 27.05 -9.95 14.01
N ILE A 109 26.55 -9.83 15.24
CA ILE A 109 25.28 -10.44 15.67
C ILE A 109 24.08 -9.73 15.02
N GLU A 110 24.12 -8.40 14.90
CA GLU A 110 23.06 -7.63 14.23
C GLU A 110 23.02 -7.82 12.71
N ASN A 111 24.16 -8.05 12.06
CA ASN A 111 24.22 -8.32 10.63
C ASN A 111 23.77 -9.74 10.26
N GLN A 112 23.93 -10.73 11.14
CA GLN A 112 23.40 -12.08 10.91
C GLN A 112 21.86 -12.13 10.90
N ALA A 113 21.21 -11.31 11.75
CA ALA A 113 19.76 -11.09 11.70
C ALA A 113 19.33 -10.33 10.43
N SER A 114 20.21 -9.48 9.87
CA SER A 114 19.94 -8.71 8.66
C SER A 114 20.17 -9.47 7.34
N LEU A 115 20.90 -10.59 7.35
CA LEU A 115 21.24 -11.38 6.16
C LEU A 115 20.49 -12.73 6.06
N GLY A 116 19.58 -13.04 6.98
CA GLY A 116 18.87 -14.32 6.98
C GLY A 116 19.79 -15.53 7.18
N GLN A 117 20.97 -15.32 7.79
CA GLN A 117 22.00 -16.34 8.01
C GLN A 117 22.10 -16.73 9.49
N ALA A 118 20.98 -16.77 10.21
CA ALA A 118 20.97 -17.40 11.52
C ALA A 118 21.24 -18.91 11.34
N PRO A 119 22.14 -19.53 12.13
CA PRO A 119 22.30 -20.98 12.10
C PRO A 119 20.95 -21.61 12.45
N ILE A 120 20.54 -22.57 11.61
CA ILE A 120 19.31 -23.35 11.78
C ILE A 120 19.41 -24.09 13.11
N ALA A 121 18.90 -23.48 14.18
CA ALA A 121 18.62 -24.18 15.41
C ALA A 121 17.47 -25.16 15.09
N GLU A 122 17.72 -26.43 15.41
CA GLU A 122 16.81 -27.56 15.23
C GLU A 122 15.37 -27.16 15.51
N LEU A 123 14.51 -27.34 14.50
CA LEU A 123 13.06 -27.14 14.53
C LEU A 123 12.44 -27.99 15.63
N GLY A 124 12.43 -27.44 16.85
CA GLY A 124 11.59 -27.88 17.93
C GLY A 124 10.15 -27.68 17.50
N TYR A 125 9.48 -28.80 17.25
CA TYR A 125 8.03 -28.99 17.09
C TYR A 125 7.21 -27.77 17.58
N ARG A 126 6.74 -26.95 16.63
CA ARG A 126 5.71 -25.93 16.89
C ARG A 126 4.45 -26.69 17.30
N GLU A 127 4.16 -26.72 18.60
CA GLU A 127 2.87 -27.17 19.08
C GLU A 127 1.84 -26.19 18.51
N GLU A 128 1.03 -26.67 17.55
CA GLU A 128 -0.07 -25.93 16.94
C GLU A 128 -1.09 -25.58 18.02
N VAL A 129 -0.84 -24.48 18.73
CA VAL A 129 -1.90 -23.76 19.41
C VAL A 129 -2.84 -23.30 18.30
N ALA A 130 -4.07 -23.80 18.34
CA ALA A 130 -5.15 -23.42 17.44
C ALA A 130 -5.48 -21.92 17.65
N GLU A 131 -4.66 -21.06 17.08
CA GLU A 131 -4.91 -19.63 16.92
C GLU A 131 -5.67 -19.43 15.61
N ASP A 132 -6.74 -18.63 15.67
CA ASP A 132 -7.57 -18.20 14.55
C ASP A 132 -6.78 -18.19 13.22
N ALA A 133 -7.08 -19.12 12.33
CA ALA A 133 -6.36 -19.33 11.05
C ALA A 133 -6.40 -18.12 10.08
N ASN A 134 -6.97 -16.99 10.52
CA ASN A 134 -7.15 -15.75 9.78
C ASN A 134 -6.43 -14.54 10.40
N ALA A 135 -5.74 -14.70 11.54
CA ALA A 135 -4.97 -13.59 12.12
C ALA A 135 -3.77 -13.23 11.21
N PRO A 136 -3.55 -11.94 10.92
CA PRO A 136 -2.41 -11.53 10.09
C PRO A 136 -1.09 -11.72 10.83
N GLU A 137 -0.07 -12.19 10.12
CA GLU A 137 1.31 -12.34 10.62
C GLU A 137 1.98 -10.99 10.83
N LEU A 138 1.56 -9.98 10.06
CA LEU A 138 2.04 -8.62 10.09
C LEU A 138 0.95 -7.65 9.63
N ILE A 139 0.79 -6.53 10.34
CA ILE A 139 0.10 -5.34 9.81
C ILE A 139 1.09 -4.17 9.83
N PHE A 140 1.16 -3.44 8.72
CA PHE A 140 1.92 -2.21 8.61
C PHE A 140 1.01 -1.09 8.11
N GLN A 141 0.92 -0.01 8.85
CA GLN A 141 0.07 1.13 8.51
C GLN A 141 0.91 2.40 8.45
N LYS A 142 0.77 3.15 7.36
CA LYS A 142 1.30 4.50 7.19
C LYS A 142 0.12 5.47 7.36
N SER A 143 0.13 6.26 8.42
CA SER A 143 -0.98 7.17 8.71
C SER A 143 -1.06 8.29 7.68
N THR A 144 -2.22 8.93 7.62
CA THR A 144 -2.37 10.16 6.86
C THR A 144 -1.51 11.28 7.44
N CYS A 145 -1.08 12.20 6.57
CA CYS A 145 -0.41 13.43 6.95
C CYS A 145 -1.01 14.60 6.17
N TYR A 146 -0.69 15.84 6.58
CA TYR A 146 -1.05 17.03 5.82
C TYR A 146 -0.21 17.12 4.53
N GLY A 147 -0.87 17.24 3.38
CA GLY A 147 -0.22 17.30 2.07
C GLY A 147 -0.33 15.99 1.30
N ASP A 148 0.50 15.80 0.27
CA ASP A 148 0.44 14.69 -0.69
C ASP A 148 1.29 13.48 -0.31
N CYS A 149 1.25 13.12 0.97
CA CYS A 149 1.86 11.88 1.45
C CYS A 149 0.97 10.67 1.19
N GLU A 150 1.63 9.53 1.04
CA GLU A 150 0.98 8.23 0.97
C GLU A 150 0.43 7.83 2.35
N ALA A 151 -0.75 7.22 2.32
CA ALA A 151 -1.40 6.60 3.46
C ALA A 151 -2.00 5.27 3.01
N TYR A 152 -1.66 4.21 3.72
CA TYR A 152 -2.11 2.86 3.38
C TYR A 152 -1.98 1.92 4.58
N THR A 153 -2.68 0.80 4.47
CA THR A 153 -2.56 -0.33 5.39
C THR A 153 -2.19 -1.59 4.60
N PHE A 154 -1.04 -2.16 4.91
CA PHE A 154 -0.57 -3.44 4.40
C PHE A 154 -0.78 -4.53 5.46
N SER A 155 -1.26 -5.69 5.04
CA SER A 155 -1.44 -6.86 5.91
C SER A 155 -0.87 -8.09 5.21
N LEU A 156 -0.07 -8.87 5.95
CA LEU A 156 0.43 -10.18 5.56
C LEU A 156 -0.33 -11.25 6.33
N GLN A 157 -0.89 -12.22 5.63
CA GLN A 157 -1.51 -13.40 6.19
C GLN A 157 -0.60 -14.61 6.06
N SER A 158 -0.92 -15.65 6.83
CA SER A 158 -0.23 -16.93 6.71
C SER A 158 -0.33 -17.50 5.30
N GLY A 159 0.77 -18.09 4.83
CA GLY A 159 0.89 -18.59 3.47
C GLY A 159 1.20 -17.52 2.43
N GLY A 160 1.49 -16.28 2.83
CA GLY A 160 2.00 -15.23 1.94
C GLY A 160 0.93 -14.44 1.19
N MET A 161 -0.34 -14.59 1.56
CA MET A 161 -1.39 -13.72 1.04
C MET A 161 -1.25 -12.32 1.65
N THR A 162 -1.25 -11.30 0.80
CA THR A 162 -1.12 -9.89 1.21
C THR A 162 -2.31 -9.09 0.76
N SER A 163 -2.68 -8.11 1.60
CA SER A 163 -3.66 -7.09 1.26
C SER A 163 -3.07 -5.71 1.49
N LEU A 164 -3.31 -4.80 0.54
CA LEU A 164 -2.92 -3.41 0.61
C LEU A 164 -4.17 -2.56 0.41
N LEU A 165 -4.55 -1.81 1.44
CA LEU A 165 -5.60 -0.79 1.38
C LEU A 165 -4.94 0.57 1.22
N VAL A 166 -5.07 1.18 0.04
CA VAL A 166 -4.52 2.50 -0.26
C VAL A 166 -5.58 3.58 -0.02
N ASP A 167 -5.34 4.42 0.99
CA ASP A 167 -6.18 5.57 1.31
C ASP A 167 -5.72 6.82 0.55
N LYS A 168 -4.41 6.99 0.37
CA LYS A 168 -3.79 8.06 -0.41
C LYS A 168 -2.44 7.58 -0.96
N GLY A 169 -2.09 7.94 -2.20
CA GLY A 169 -0.78 7.61 -2.76
C GLY A 169 -0.72 7.77 -4.28
N GLU A 170 0.40 7.36 -4.87
CA GLU A 170 0.59 7.35 -6.33
C GLU A 170 -0.28 6.28 -7.01
N VAL A 171 -0.51 5.17 -6.31
CA VAL A 171 -1.44 4.12 -6.71
C VAL A 171 -2.88 4.59 -6.48
N ALA A 172 -3.80 4.17 -7.34
CA ALA A 172 -5.22 4.49 -7.16
C ALA A 172 -5.74 4.01 -5.79
N GLN A 173 -6.67 4.74 -5.20
CA GLN A 173 -7.28 4.34 -3.94
C GLN A 173 -8.05 3.02 -4.10
N GLY A 174 -7.96 2.12 -3.12
CA GLY A 174 -8.66 0.84 -3.18
C GLY A 174 -7.99 -0.28 -2.41
N LEU A 175 -8.61 -1.46 -2.49
CA LEU A 175 -8.10 -2.71 -1.90
C LEU A 175 -7.44 -3.57 -2.98
N TYR A 176 -6.18 -3.88 -2.74
CA TYR A 176 -5.36 -4.72 -3.58
C TYR A 176 -5.02 -6.00 -2.82
N ASN A 177 -5.16 -7.15 -3.45
CA ASN A 177 -4.78 -8.43 -2.85
C ASN A 177 -3.80 -9.15 -3.76
N ARG A 178 -2.80 -9.80 -3.15
CA ARG A 178 -1.77 -10.50 -3.91
C ARG A 178 -1.15 -11.62 -3.09
N GLN A 179 -0.84 -12.71 -3.79
CA GLN A 179 0.04 -13.76 -3.27
C GLN A 179 1.51 -13.37 -3.46
N LEU A 180 2.28 -13.32 -2.38
CA LEU A 180 3.74 -13.16 -2.46
C LEU A 180 4.39 -14.39 -3.07
N TYR A 181 5.51 -14.19 -3.75
CA TYR A 181 6.37 -15.30 -4.13
C TYR A 181 6.93 -15.99 -2.89
N SER A 182 7.14 -17.29 -2.96
CA SER A 182 7.58 -18.09 -1.80
C SER A 182 8.88 -17.57 -1.18
N VAL A 183 9.81 -17.12 -2.02
CA VAL A 183 11.11 -16.56 -1.57
C VAL A 183 10.91 -15.24 -0.83
N ASP A 184 10.10 -14.32 -1.36
CA ASP A 184 9.83 -13.03 -0.72
C ASP A 184 9.06 -13.22 0.60
N TYR A 185 8.15 -14.20 0.62
CA TYR A 185 7.41 -14.57 1.83
C TYR A 185 8.34 -15.15 2.90
N GLU A 186 9.21 -16.09 2.55
CA GLU A 186 10.16 -16.70 3.49
C GLU A 186 11.14 -15.65 4.05
N ASP A 187 11.69 -14.79 3.20
CA ASP A 187 12.56 -13.68 3.59
C ASP A 187 11.86 -12.71 4.56
N LEU A 188 10.59 -12.37 4.27
CA LEU A 188 9.79 -11.49 5.11
C LEU A 188 9.45 -12.16 6.44
N ASN A 189 9.07 -13.43 6.43
CA ASN A 189 8.76 -14.20 7.63
C ASN A 189 10.00 -14.33 8.54
N ASN A 190 11.17 -14.63 7.98
CA ASN A 190 12.44 -14.66 8.74
C ASN A 190 12.78 -13.31 9.37
N SER A 191 12.49 -12.21 8.66
CA SER A 191 12.68 -10.86 9.19
C SER A 191 11.70 -10.55 10.33
N ILE A 192 10.44 -10.97 10.20
CA ILE A 192 9.43 -10.85 11.26
C ILE A 192 9.85 -11.67 12.49
N ASP A 193 10.29 -12.91 12.31
CA ASP A 193 10.76 -13.78 13.40
C ASP A 193 11.96 -13.19 14.14
N SER A 194 12.86 -12.53 13.42
CA SER A 194 13.98 -11.80 14.03
C SER A 194 13.49 -10.63 14.88
N LEU A 195 12.47 -9.89 14.43
CA LEU A 195 11.87 -8.80 15.21
C LEU A 195 11.12 -9.30 16.45
N ARG A 196 10.48 -10.48 16.40
CA ARG A 196 9.75 -11.06 17.54
C ARG A 196 10.66 -11.37 18.73
N GLN A 197 11.94 -11.64 18.46
CA GLN A 197 12.95 -11.90 19.49
C GLN A 197 13.39 -10.62 20.21
N LEU A 198 13.18 -9.46 19.59
CA LEU A 198 13.54 -8.17 20.14
C LEU A 198 12.42 -7.60 21.02
N THR A 199 12.83 -6.83 22.02
CA THR A 199 11.90 -6.06 22.86
C THR A 199 11.85 -4.64 22.32
N PHE A 200 10.65 -4.21 21.93
CA PHE A 200 10.39 -2.86 21.45
C PHE A 200 9.42 -2.16 22.38
N ASP A 201 9.63 -0.86 22.56
CA ASP A 201 8.67 0.01 23.22
C ASP A 201 7.42 0.18 22.35
N PRO A 202 6.24 0.40 22.95
CA PRO A 202 5.00 0.54 22.19
C PRO A 202 4.95 1.83 21.36
N VAL A 203 5.76 2.84 21.70
CA VAL A 203 5.79 4.14 21.03
C VAL A 203 7.22 4.67 20.94
N TYR A 204 7.60 5.18 19.77
CA TYR A 204 8.86 5.90 19.54
C TYR A 204 8.61 7.33 19.02
N PRO A 205 9.35 8.34 19.51
CA PRO A 205 10.45 8.25 20.47
C PRO A 205 9.99 8.00 21.91
N VAL A 206 10.82 7.34 22.72
CA VAL A 206 10.50 6.96 24.12
C VAL A 206 10.60 8.16 25.08
N GLU A 207 11.56 9.05 24.84
CA GLU A 207 11.93 10.11 25.78
C GLU A 207 11.18 11.44 25.57
N ALA A 208 10.34 11.54 24.53
CA ALA A 208 9.67 12.78 24.15
C ALA A 208 8.16 12.62 24.12
N GLU A 209 7.46 13.68 24.54
CA GLU A 209 6.01 13.75 24.39
C GLU A 209 5.66 13.93 22.91
N VAL A 210 4.84 13.01 22.41
CA VAL A 210 4.44 12.98 21.00
C VAL A 210 3.07 13.63 20.84
N PRO A 211 2.93 14.67 19.99
CA PRO A 211 1.63 15.24 19.68
C PRO A 211 0.70 14.20 19.05
N THR A 212 -0.61 14.28 19.34
CA THR A 212 -1.59 13.31 18.82
C THR A 212 -1.80 13.39 17.31
N ASP A 213 -1.49 14.53 16.70
CA ASP A 213 -1.95 14.90 15.35
C ASP A 213 -0.84 14.85 14.29
N ILE A 214 0.30 14.23 14.62
CA ILE A 214 1.40 14.04 13.67
C ILE A 214 1.34 12.66 13.01
N PRO A 215 1.82 12.53 11.76
CA PRO A 215 1.83 11.25 11.07
C PRO A 215 2.74 10.24 11.77
N TYR A 216 2.37 8.96 11.66
CA TYR A 216 3.08 7.85 12.24
C TYR A 216 3.07 6.63 11.31
N ARG A 217 4.00 5.71 11.58
CA ARG A 217 3.98 4.34 11.09
C ARG A 217 3.59 3.42 12.23
N LEU A 218 2.63 2.53 12.01
CA LEU A 218 2.24 1.51 12.98
C LEU A 218 2.65 0.15 12.45
N LEU A 219 3.35 -0.60 13.28
CA LEU A 219 3.68 -1.99 13.04
C LEU A 219 2.95 -2.85 14.07
N THR A 220 2.19 -3.83 13.61
CA THR A 220 1.59 -4.86 14.45
C THR A 220 2.23 -6.20 14.10
N ILE A 221 2.91 -6.78 15.08
CA ILE A 221 3.50 -8.13 15.01
C ILE A 221 3.01 -8.94 16.21
N PRO A 222 2.72 -10.24 16.08
CA PRO A 222 2.47 -11.06 17.25
C PRO A 222 3.75 -11.22 18.06
N ASP A 223 3.63 -11.25 19.39
CA ASP A 223 4.73 -11.52 20.30
C ASP A 223 5.07 -13.02 20.34
N GLN A 224 6.01 -13.41 21.23
CA GLN A 224 6.42 -14.81 21.37
C GLN A 224 5.29 -15.75 21.83
N ASN A 225 4.20 -15.20 22.38
CA ASN A 225 3.04 -15.94 22.83
C ASN A 225 1.86 -15.86 21.84
N GLY A 226 2.04 -15.23 20.67
CA GLY A 226 0.99 -15.03 19.66
C GLY A 226 0.17 -13.75 19.83
N TYR A 227 0.35 -13.00 20.93
CA TYR A 227 -0.46 -11.81 21.18
C TYR A 227 -0.03 -10.63 20.31
N PRO A 228 -0.97 -9.87 19.70
CA PRO A 228 -0.62 -8.75 18.85
C PRO A 228 0.05 -7.63 19.65
N ARG A 229 1.28 -7.28 19.24
CA ARG A 229 2.07 -6.15 19.76
C ARG A 229 2.01 -5.01 18.75
N ASN A 230 1.50 -3.88 19.20
CA ASN A 230 1.43 -2.64 18.42
C ASN A 230 2.61 -1.73 18.76
N ILE A 231 3.38 -1.33 17.74
CA ILE A 231 4.52 -0.43 17.86
C ILE A 231 4.22 0.78 16.99
N LYS A 232 4.06 1.97 17.60
CA LYS A 232 3.86 3.23 16.90
C LYS A 232 5.17 3.98 16.77
N ILE A 233 5.50 4.39 15.56
CA ILE A 233 6.75 5.09 15.24
C ILE A 233 6.42 6.45 14.66
N TYR A 234 6.79 7.50 15.38
CA TYR A 234 6.74 8.88 14.90
C TYR A 234 8.11 9.36 14.42
N SER A 235 9.16 9.03 15.18
CA SER A 235 10.57 9.29 14.84
C SER A 235 11.49 8.44 15.73
N ASN A 236 12.79 8.40 15.41
CA ASN A 236 13.83 7.75 16.22
C ASN A 236 13.54 6.28 16.58
N ALA A 237 13.05 5.50 15.61
CA ALA A 237 12.96 4.05 15.79
C ALA A 237 14.36 3.44 15.92
N PRO A 238 14.50 2.31 16.65
CA PRO A 238 15.74 1.54 16.66
C PRO A 238 16.17 1.15 15.23
N PRO A 239 17.48 1.13 14.92
CA PRO A 239 17.96 0.91 13.55
C PRO A 239 17.43 -0.37 12.89
N ALA A 240 17.29 -1.46 13.64
CA ALA A 240 16.72 -2.71 13.13
C ALA A 240 15.26 -2.56 12.67
N LEU A 241 14.44 -1.88 13.48
CA LEU A 241 13.04 -1.62 13.18
C LEU A 241 12.90 -0.67 11.99
N GLU A 242 13.72 0.38 11.94
CA GLU A 242 13.73 1.33 10.82
C GLU A 242 14.11 0.66 9.50
N ARG A 243 15.17 -0.15 9.48
CA ARG A 243 15.57 -0.92 8.28
C ARG A 243 14.46 -1.87 7.82
N PHE A 244 13.83 -2.57 8.75
CA PHE A 244 12.71 -3.46 8.43
C PHE A 244 11.55 -2.69 7.79
N MET A 245 11.11 -1.59 8.39
CA MET A 245 10.04 -0.76 7.83
C MET A 245 10.40 -0.23 6.45
N ASN A 246 11.63 0.26 6.25
CA ASN A 246 12.05 0.78 4.96
C ASN A 246 12.09 -0.34 3.88
N ARG A 247 12.55 -1.55 4.24
CA ARG A 247 12.51 -2.71 3.34
C ARG A 247 11.06 -3.09 2.98
N LEU A 248 10.16 -3.03 3.96
CA LEU A 248 8.74 -3.31 3.75
C LEU A 248 8.10 -2.27 2.82
N GLU A 249 8.41 -0.98 2.98
CA GLU A 249 7.94 0.08 2.09
C GLU A 249 8.43 -0.12 0.66
N VAL A 250 9.70 -0.52 0.47
CA VAL A 250 10.24 -0.88 -0.86
C VAL A 250 9.50 -2.08 -1.45
N LEU A 251 9.27 -3.14 -0.67
CA LEU A 251 8.53 -4.32 -1.11
C LEU A 251 7.09 -3.97 -1.50
N ILE A 252 6.45 -3.04 -0.79
CA ILE A 252 5.12 -2.54 -1.13
C ILE A 252 5.18 -1.72 -2.43
N GLY A 253 6.18 -0.86 -2.60
CA GLY A 253 6.32 -0.01 -3.79
C GLY A 253 6.73 -0.75 -5.07
N GLU A 254 7.55 -1.79 -4.97
CA GLU A 254 8.02 -2.57 -6.13
C GLU A 254 6.98 -3.56 -6.67
N GLN A 255 5.94 -3.86 -5.89
CA GLN A 255 4.92 -4.80 -6.31
C GLN A 255 3.93 -4.20 -7.30
N SER A 256 3.68 -4.94 -8.39
CA SER A 256 2.61 -4.62 -9.33
C SER A 256 1.26 -5.02 -8.71
N TRP A 257 0.61 -4.06 -8.04
CA TRP A 257 -0.70 -4.27 -7.44
C TRP A 257 -1.79 -4.33 -8.52
N GLN A 258 -2.64 -5.35 -8.43
CA GLN A 258 -3.83 -5.46 -9.28
C GLN A 258 -5.05 -5.11 -8.43
N THR A 259 -5.84 -4.13 -8.88
CA THR A 259 -7.08 -3.78 -8.21
C THR A 259 -7.96 -5.01 -8.18
N THR A 260 -8.48 -5.34 -7.00
CA THR A 260 -9.56 -6.32 -6.92
C THR A 260 -10.80 -5.61 -7.47
N GLU A 261 -11.07 -5.74 -8.78
CA GLU A 261 -12.30 -5.20 -9.35
C GLU A 261 -13.47 -5.73 -8.52
N LYS A 262 -14.32 -4.80 -8.03
CA LYS A 262 -15.62 -5.18 -7.50
C LYS A 262 -16.33 -5.90 -8.64
N ASN A 263 -16.50 -7.21 -8.50
CA ASN A 263 -17.47 -7.97 -9.28
C ASN A 263 -18.86 -7.40 -8.95
N ASP A 264 -19.25 -6.34 -9.65
CA ASP A 264 -20.62 -5.86 -9.68
C ASP A 264 -21.45 -6.89 -10.45
N GLY A 265 -21.90 -7.91 -9.70
CA GLY A 265 -23.07 -8.75 -9.98
C GLY A 265 -23.40 -9.00 -11.45
N GLY A 266 -22.55 -9.73 -12.16
CA GLY A 266 -22.95 -10.43 -13.39
C GLY A 266 -23.98 -11.51 -13.03
N LYS A 267 -25.26 -11.17 -13.13
CA LYS A 267 -26.36 -12.14 -12.99
C LYS A 267 -26.36 -13.06 -14.24
N PRO A 268 -26.54 -14.38 -14.07
CA PRO A 268 -26.57 -15.34 -15.18
C PRO A 268 -27.74 -15.14 -16.14
#